data_AF-A0A6N8W0A1-F1
#
_entry.id   AF-A0A6N8W0A1-F1
#
_cell.length_a   1.000
_cell.length_b   1.000
_cell.length_c   1.000
_cell.angle_alpha   90.00
_cell.angle_beta   90.00
_cell.angle_gamma   90.00
#
_symmetry.space_group_name_H-M   'P 1'
#
loop_
_entity.id
_entity.type
_entity.pdbx_description
1 polymer ?
#
loop_
_entity_poly.entity_id
_entity_poly.type
_entity_poly.pdbx_seq_one_letter_code
_entity_poly.pdbx_strand_id
1 'polypeptide(L)'
;MREHAGRGPVGKTAVVGAKDRTTKQVKAKVIGRVDSVTLHGFIHDTTVPGAQLYTDDLPAYKGLRMRHIAVKHSAGEYVDGMAHTNGIESFWAMLKRGIIGVYHHVSVKHLDRYVWEFAGRHNVRPLATIEQMGELARGMQGKRLTYAGLTA
;
A
#
# COMPACT_ATOMS: atom_id res chain seq x y z
N MET A 1 18.57 10.84 -30.88
CA MET A 1 17.62 9.97 -30.16
C MET A 1 17.24 10.67 -28.87
N ARG A 2 16.01 11.18 -28.76
CA ARG A 2 15.58 12.03 -27.64
C ARG A 2 14.99 11.21 -26.50
N GLU A 3 15.29 11.68 -25.30
CA GLU A 3 15.06 11.10 -23.99
C GLU A 3 13.58 11.04 -23.63
N HIS A 4 13.17 9.98 -22.93
CA HIS A 4 11.91 9.92 -22.20
C HIS A 4 12.17 9.90 -20.69
N ALA A 5 12.82 10.94 -20.20
CA ALA A 5 12.75 11.35 -18.80
C ALA A 5 11.56 12.31 -18.65
N GLY A 6 10.44 11.84 -18.11
CA GLY A 6 9.29 12.71 -17.83
C GLY A 6 7.95 12.01 -17.67
N ARG A 7 7.73 11.32 -16.54
CA ARG A 7 6.39 11.04 -16.02
C ARG A 7 6.38 11.15 -14.50
N GLY A 8 6.42 12.38 -14.00
CA GLY A 8 5.98 12.65 -12.62
C GLY A 8 4.48 12.38 -12.47
N PRO A 9 3.97 12.19 -11.23
CA PRO A 9 2.56 11.92 -10.95
C PRO A 9 1.74 13.22 -11.02
N VAL A 10 1.65 13.83 -12.20
CA VAL A 10 0.83 15.04 -12.35
C VAL A 10 -0.64 14.63 -12.26
N GLY A 11 -1.33 15.08 -11.21
CA GLY A 11 -2.76 14.84 -10.97
C GLY A 11 -3.12 13.49 -10.33
N LYS A 12 -2.14 12.67 -9.94
CA LYS A 12 -2.40 11.36 -9.28
C LYS A 12 -2.02 11.42 -7.81
N THR A 13 -2.93 10.98 -6.94
CA THR A 13 -2.64 10.81 -5.51
C THR A 13 -1.82 9.53 -5.32
N ALA A 14 -0.69 9.64 -4.62
CA ALA A 14 0.19 8.51 -4.37
C ALA A 14 -0.29 7.69 -3.16
N VAL A 15 -0.12 6.37 -3.23
CA VAL A 15 -0.41 5.43 -2.15
C VAL A 15 0.82 4.57 -1.94
N VAL A 16 1.28 4.48 -0.70
CA VAL A 16 2.37 3.58 -0.30
C VAL A 16 1.78 2.37 0.41
N GLY A 17 2.41 1.21 0.25
CA GLY A 17 2.00 0.01 0.94
C GLY A 17 3.15 -0.95 1.14
N ALA A 18 3.07 -1.71 2.23
CA ALA A 18 4.01 -2.76 2.59
C ALA A 18 3.22 -4.05 2.84
N LYS A 19 3.82 -5.17 2.44
CA LYS A 19 3.31 -6.51 2.71
C LYS A 19 4.37 -7.31 3.45
N ASP A 20 3.98 -7.87 4.58
CA ASP A 20 4.81 -8.81 5.29
C ASP A 20 4.86 -10.15 4.52
N ARG A 21 6.06 -10.68 4.27
CA ARG A 21 6.23 -11.92 3.49
C ARG A 21 5.82 -13.16 4.27
N THR A 22 5.89 -13.15 5.59
CA THR A 22 5.59 -14.28 6.47
C THR A 22 4.10 -14.29 6.80
N THR A 23 3.58 -13.20 7.38
CA THR A 23 2.18 -13.12 7.82
C THR A 23 1.22 -12.81 6.69
N LYS A 24 1.74 -12.38 5.52
CA LYS A 24 0.96 -11.93 4.36
C LYS A 24 0.08 -10.70 4.62
N GLN A 25 0.21 -10.06 5.79
CA GLN A 25 -0.54 -8.86 6.13
C GLN A 25 -0.06 -7.66 5.31
N VAL A 26 -1.00 -6.79 4.97
CA VAL A 26 -0.79 -5.56 4.22
C VAL A 26 -1.10 -4.35 5.08
N LYS A 27 -0.24 -3.35 5.04
CA LYS A 27 -0.52 -1.99 5.47
C LYS A 27 -0.35 -1.05 4.28
N ALA A 28 -1.30 -0.14 4.08
CA ALA A 28 -1.25 0.84 3.01
C ALA A 28 -1.82 2.19 3.47
N LYS A 29 -1.29 3.28 2.91
CA LYS A 29 -1.66 4.65 3.28
C LYS A 29 -1.52 5.58 2.07
N VAL A 30 -2.46 6.52 1.95
CA VAL A 30 -2.35 7.65 1.02
C VAL A 30 -1.24 8.59 1.48
N ILE A 31 -0.34 8.97 0.57
CA ILE A 31 0.79 9.87 0.85
C ILE A 31 0.69 11.13 0.00
N GLY A 32 0.98 12.27 0.61
CA GLY A 32 0.94 13.57 -0.07
C GLY A 32 2.14 13.79 -0.99
N ARG A 33 3.28 13.16 -0.71
CA ARG A 33 4.53 13.29 -1.47
C ARG A 33 5.27 11.97 -1.52
N VAL A 34 5.97 11.73 -2.63
CA VAL A 34 6.85 10.58 -2.81
C VAL A 34 8.29 11.05 -2.59
N ASP A 35 8.64 11.29 -1.33
CA ASP A 35 9.97 11.71 -0.90
C ASP A 35 10.52 10.79 0.21
N SER A 36 11.83 10.86 0.45
CA SER A 36 12.50 10.01 1.43
C SER A 36 11.94 10.18 2.84
N VAL A 37 11.59 11.40 3.25
CA VAL A 37 11.06 11.66 4.60
C VAL A 37 9.73 10.90 4.79
N THR A 38 8.83 11.03 3.83
CA THR A 38 7.51 10.40 3.88
C THR A 38 7.62 8.88 3.82
N LEU A 39 8.44 8.35 2.91
CA LEU A 39 8.59 6.90 2.74
C LEU A 39 9.34 6.25 3.91
N HIS A 40 10.38 6.90 4.44
CA HIS A 40 11.11 6.39 5.60
C HIS A 40 10.24 6.40 6.85
N GLY A 41 9.42 7.44 7.05
CA GLY A 41 8.43 7.49 8.13
C GLY A 41 7.43 6.33 8.02
N PHE A 42 6.87 6.10 6.84
CA PHE A 42 5.97 4.96 6.61
C PHE A 42 6.64 3.61 6.91
N ILE A 43 7.89 3.41 6.46
CA ILE A 43 8.65 2.18 6.71
C ILE A 43 8.86 2.01 8.21
N HIS A 44 9.29 3.05 8.91
CA HIS A 44 9.54 3.00 10.34
C HIS A 44 8.27 2.65 11.14
N ASP A 45 7.14 3.25 10.80
CA ASP A 45 5.85 3.00 11.48
C ASP A 45 5.27 1.60 11.18
N THR A 46 5.71 0.99 10.08
CA THR A 46 5.14 -0.26 9.57
C THR A 46 5.99 -1.49 9.89
N THR A 47 7.29 -1.31 10.10
CA THR A 47 8.24 -2.41 10.23
C THR A 47 8.82 -2.52 11.63
N VAL A 48 9.22 -3.73 12.00
CA VAL A 48 9.88 -3.98 13.27
C VAL A 48 11.38 -3.71 13.16
N PRO A 49 12.06 -3.28 14.25
CA PRO A 49 13.51 -3.13 14.25
C PRO A 49 14.21 -4.41 13.78
N GLY A 50 15.15 -4.27 12.85
CA GLY A 50 15.93 -5.38 12.31
C GLY A 50 15.28 -6.16 11.15
N ALA A 51 14.05 -5.80 10.74
CA ALA A 51 13.39 -6.40 9.58
C ALA A 51 14.22 -6.22 8.28
N GLN A 52 14.13 -7.20 7.39
CA GLN A 52 14.70 -7.13 6.04
C GLN A 52 13.69 -6.48 5.09
N LEU A 53 14.07 -5.34 4.52
CA LEU A 53 13.26 -4.59 3.56
C LEU A 53 13.62 -4.99 2.13
N TYR A 54 12.58 -5.05 1.30
CA TYR A 54 12.67 -5.23 -0.14
C TYR A 54 11.88 -4.10 -0.81
N THR A 55 12.52 -3.24 -1.59
CA THR A 55 11.84 -2.16 -2.32
C THR A 55 12.26 -2.16 -3.78
N ASP A 56 11.60 -1.32 -4.59
CA ASP A 56 12.10 -0.96 -5.91
C ASP A 56 13.34 -0.05 -5.82
N ASP A 57 13.94 0.24 -6.97
CA ASP A 57 15.12 1.11 -7.11
C ASP A 57 14.76 2.61 -7.13
N LEU A 58 13.66 3.00 -6.46
CA LEU A 58 13.30 4.42 -6.36
C LEU A 58 14.36 5.16 -5.51
N PRO A 59 14.93 6.28 -5.99
CA PRO A 59 15.95 7.02 -5.25
C PRO A 59 15.52 7.48 -3.85
N ALA A 60 14.21 7.63 -3.64
CA ALA A 60 13.66 8.04 -2.36
C ALA A 60 13.88 7.01 -1.22
N TYR A 61 14.17 5.74 -1.54
CA TYR A 61 14.54 4.72 -0.53
C TYR A 61 16.02 4.73 -0.16
N LYS A 62 16.86 5.57 -0.80
CA LYS A 62 18.28 5.67 -0.45
C LYS A 62 18.44 6.29 0.95
N GLY A 63 19.38 5.76 1.73
CA GLY A 63 19.68 6.26 3.08
C GLY A 63 18.83 5.63 4.19
N LEU A 64 18.10 4.56 3.91
CA LEU A 64 17.48 3.73 4.96
C LEU A 64 18.56 3.13 5.87
N ARG A 65 18.36 3.28 7.19
CA ARG A 65 19.26 2.70 8.21
C ARG A 65 19.00 1.21 8.49
N MET A 66 18.02 0.63 7.80
CA MET A 66 17.61 -0.77 7.97
C MET A 66 18.26 -1.65 6.90
N ARG A 67 18.29 -2.96 7.14
CA ARG A 67 18.71 -3.92 6.11
C ARG A 67 17.75 -3.81 4.93
N HIS A 68 18.29 -3.42 3.77
CA HIS A 68 17.51 -3.05 2.61
C HIS A 68 18.12 -3.65 1.34
N ILE A 69 17.27 -4.32 0.56
CA ILE A 69 17.61 -4.84 -0.77
C ILE A 69 16.72 -4.11 -1.78
N ALA A 70 17.34 -3.37 -2.69
CA ALA A 70 16.67 -2.73 -3.80
C ALA A 70 16.60 -3.68 -4.99
N VAL A 71 15.39 -3.94 -5.50
CA VAL A 71 15.14 -4.78 -6.68
C VAL A 71 15.00 -3.85 -7.89
N LYS A 72 15.92 -4.01 -8.86
CA LYS A 72 15.89 -3.26 -10.11
C LYS A 72 14.85 -3.86 -11.05
N HIS A 73 13.79 -3.10 -11.30
CA HIS A 73 12.69 -3.50 -12.20
C HIS A 73 13.05 -3.32 -13.70
N SER A 74 14.21 -2.74 -14.02
CA SER A 74 14.64 -2.41 -15.38
C SER A 74 15.25 -3.56 -16.17
N ALA A 75 15.47 -4.74 -15.57
CA ALA A 75 16.20 -5.85 -16.19
C ALA A 75 15.31 -7.00 -16.73
N GLY A 76 13.98 -6.89 -16.73
CA GLY A 76 13.12 -7.88 -17.38
C GLY A 76 13.10 -9.29 -16.75
N GLU A 77 13.82 -9.52 -15.66
CA GLU A 77 13.79 -10.78 -14.90
C GLU A 77 12.57 -10.82 -13.98
N TYR A 78 11.40 -10.97 -14.58
CA TYR A 78 10.40 -11.80 -13.93
C TYR A 78 10.92 -13.23 -14.05
N VAL A 79 11.27 -13.84 -12.90
CA VAL A 79 11.54 -15.27 -12.64
C VAL A 79 12.97 -15.51 -12.15
N ASP A 80 13.20 -15.29 -10.85
CA ASP A 80 13.98 -16.21 -10.04
C ASP A 80 13.39 -16.28 -8.61
N GLY A 81 13.13 -17.49 -8.15
CA GLY A 81 11.99 -17.94 -7.33
C GLY A 81 11.84 -17.43 -5.90
N MET A 82 12.45 -16.29 -5.53
CA MET A 82 12.41 -15.70 -4.19
C MET A 82 12.23 -14.17 -4.20
N ALA A 83 12.44 -13.49 -5.32
CA ALA A 83 12.63 -12.05 -5.39
C ALA A 83 11.41 -11.25 -5.91
N HIS A 84 10.19 -11.69 -5.63
CA HIS A 84 9.02 -11.00 -6.18
C HIS A 84 8.38 -9.97 -5.22
N THR A 85 8.26 -8.72 -5.67
CA THR A 85 7.29 -7.70 -5.19
C THR A 85 5.83 -8.09 -5.49
N ASN A 86 5.60 -9.18 -6.24
CA ASN A 86 4.29 -9.77 -6.58
C ASN A 86 3.28 -9.84 -5.41
N GLY A 87 3.78 -9.96 -4.18
CA GLY A 87 2.94 -9.96 -2.99
C GLY A 87 2.06 -8.71 -2.87
N ILE A 88 2.64 -7.52 -2.97
CA ILE A 88 1.91 -6.24 -2.85
C ILE A 88 1.30 -5.81 -4.19
N GLU A 89 1.85 -6.24 -5.33
CA GLU A 89 1.28 -5.96 -6.66
C GLU A 89 -0.11 -6.58 -6.83
N SER A 90 -0.31 -7.81 -6.34
CA SER A 90 -1.63 -8.44 -6.33
C SER A 90 -2.67 -7.63 -5.55
N PHE A 91 -2.25 -6.99 -4.45
CA PHE A 91 -3.07 -6.08 -3.67
C PHE A 91 -3.40 -4.80 -4.47
N TRP A 92 -2.41 -4.20 -5.13
CA TRP A 92 -2.63 -3.03 -5.99
C TRP A 92 -3.58 -3.33 -7.16
N ALA A 93 -3.46 -4.51 -7.77
CA ALA A 93 -4.37 -4.93 -8.84
C ALA A 93 -5.82 -5.09 -8.34
N MET A 94 -6.00 -5.61 -7.12
CA MET A 94 -7.31 -5.75 -6.48
C MET A 94 -7.94 -4.39 -6.15
N LEU A 95 -7.17 -3.49 -5.53
CA LEU A 95 -7.63 -2.13 -5.20
C LEU A 95 -8.07 -1.38 -6.47
N LYS A 96 -7.25 -1.38 -7.52
CA LYS A 96 -7.58 -0.71 -8.78
C LYS A 96 -8.85 -1.28 -9.41
N ARG A 97 -9.01 -2.61 -9.43
CA ARG A 97 -10.24 -3.26 -9.94
C ARG A 97 -11.47 -2.89 -9.12
N GLY A 98 -11.34 -2.79 -7.80
CA GLY A 98 -12.44 -2.36 -6.93
C GLY A 98 -12.86 -0.91 -7.18
N ILE A 99 -11.90 0.00 -7.31
CA ILE A 99 -12.16 1.41 -7.65
C ILE A 99 -12.92 1.50 -8.99
N ILE A 100 -12.47 0.75 -10.00
CA ILE A 100 -13.04 0.79 -11.35
C ILE A 100 -14.41 0.08 -11.44
N GLY A 101 -14.59 -1.04 -10.75
CA GLY A 101 -15.76 -1.92 -10.95
C GLY A 101 -16.84 -1.84 -9.86
N VAL A 102 -16.56 -1.25 -8.70
CA VAL A 102 -17.52 -1.17 -7.59
C VAL A 102 -17.84 0.28 -7.25
N TYR A 103 -16.82 1.13 -7.09
CA TYR A 103 -17.03 2.47 -6.51
C TYR A 103 -17.29 3.56 -7.54
N HIS A 104 -16.73 3.48 -8.76
CA HIS A 104 -16.90 4.35 -9.93
C HIS A 104 -16.62 5.88 -9.75
N HIS A 105 -16.78 6.44 -8.55
CA HIS A 105 -16.64 7.86 -8.21
C HIS A 105 -15.85 8.05 -6.89
N VAL A 106 -14.60 7.58 -6.88
CA VAL A 106 -13.72 7.77 -5.72
C VAL A 106 -13.13 9.18 -5.74
N SER A 107 -13.42 9.97 -4.70
CA SER A 107 -12.78 11.27 -4.49
C SER A 107 -11.45 11.11 -3.76
N VAL A 108 -10.48 11.97 -4.08
CA VAL A 108 -9.18 12.02 -3.37
C VAL A 108 -9.37 12.24 -1.86
N LYS A 109 -10.38 13.04 -1.50
CA LYS A 109 -10.76 13.36 -0.11
C LYS A 109 -11.03 12.12 0.75
N HIS A 110 -11.51 11.04 0.14
CA HIS A 110 -11.89 9.81 0.86
C HIS A 110 -11.04 8.59 0.45
N LEU A 111 -10.00 8.79 -0.36
CA LEU A 111 -9.18 7.71 -0.89
C LEU A 111 -8.53 6.87 0.23
N ASP A 112 -8.17 7.50 1.34
CA ASP A 112 -7.64 6.86 2.55
C ASP A 112 -8.58 5.78 3.07
N ARG A 113 -9.89 6.05 3.11
CA ARG A 113 -10.90 5.10 3.61
C ARG A 113 -11.00 3.86 2.74
N TYR A 114 -10.97 4.03 1.42
CA TYR A 114 -10.95 2.89 0.49
C TYR A 114 -9.65 2.09 0.64
N VAL A 115 -8.50 2.74 0.71
CA VAL A 115 -7.21 2.06 0.89
C VAL A 115 -7.20 1.24 2.18
N TRP A 116 -7.69 1.80 3.29
CA TRP A 116 -7.80 1.10 4.57
C TRP A 116 -8.80 -0.05 4.53
N GLU A 117 -9.95 0.15 3.89
CA GLU A 117 -10.93 -0.91 3.70
C GLU A 117 -10.32 -2.10 2.94
N PHE A 118 -9.66 -1.86 1.81
CA PHE A 118 -9.04 -2.94 1.03
C PHE A 118 -7.92 -3.64 1.80
N ALA A 119 -7.09 -2.88 2.53
CA ALA A 119 -6.05 -3.47 3.38
C ALA A 119 -6.65 -4.35 4.49
N GLY A 120 -7.69 -3.86 5.16
CA GLY A 120 -8.44 -4.61 6.18
C GLY A 120 -9.05 -5.90 5.61
N ARG A 121 -9.79 -5.80 4.50
CA ARG A 121 -10.37 -6.95 3.79
C ARG A 121 -9.30 -7.97 3.39
N HIS A 122 -8.15 -7.51 2.89
CA HIS A 122 -7.03 -8.40 2.54
C HIS A 122 -6.53 -9.19 3.75
N ASN A 123 -6.40 -8.53 4.90
CA ASN A 123 -5.85 -9.12 6.12
C ASN A 123 -6.79 -10.11 6.79
N VAL A 124 -8.11 -9.91 6.70
CA VAL A 124 -9.11 -10.83 7.27
C VAL A 124 -9.55 -11.94 6.31
N ARG A 125 -9.24 -11.82 5.00
CA ARG A 125 -9.58 -12.82 3.97
C ARG A 125 -9.31 -14.28 4.35
N PRO A 126 -8.17 -14.65 4.98
CA PRO A 126 -7.91 -16.06 5.30
C PRO A 126 -8.72 -16.61 6.47
N LEU A 127 -9.43 -15.76 7.22
CA LEU A 127 -10.23 -16.18 8.37
C LEU A 127 -11.55 -16.82 7.94
N ALA A 128 -12.18 -17.59 8.84
CA ALA A 128 -13.54 -18.08 8.60
C ALA A 128 -14.54 -16.92 8.57
N THR A 129 -15.68 -17.09 7.88
CA THR A 129 -16.68 -16.03 7.70
C THR A 129 -17.12 -15.38 9.01
N ILE A 130 -17.36 -16.17 10.06
CA ILE A 130 -17.78 -15.65 11.36
C ILE A 130 -16.68 -14.81 12.04
N GLU A 131 -15.42 -15.19 11.87
CA GLU A 131 -14.27 -14.45 12.39
C GLU A 131 -14.08 -13.15 11.61
N GLN A 132 -14.25 -13.16 10.29
CA GLN A 132 -14.23 -11.95 9.46
C GLN A 132 -15.30 -10.95 9.93
N MET A 133 -16.53 -11.42 10.17
CA MET A 133 -17.61 -10.59 10.72
C MET A 133 -17.22 -10.02 12.10
N GLY A 134 -16.60 -10.85 12.95
CA GLY A 134 -16.12 -10.42 14.27
C GLY A 134 -15.03 -9.35 14.19
N GLU A 135 -14.05 -9.49 13.29
CA GLU A 135 -13.00 -8.48 13.07
C GLU A 135 -13.58 -7.17 12.54
N LEU A 136 -14.53 -7.25 11.60
CA LEU A 136 -15.22 -6.06 11.09
C LEU A 136 -15.99 -5.33 12.20
N ALA A 137 -16.77 -6.06 13.00
CA ALA A 137 -17.52 -5.49 14.10
C ALA A 137 -16.60 -4.84 15.16
N ARG A 138 -15.49 -5.50 15.51
CA ARG A 138 -14.46 -4.92 16.40
C ARG A 138 -13.86 -3.65 15.80
N GLY A 139 -13.57 -3.66 14.49
CA GLY A 139 -13.04 -2.51 13.76
C GLY A 139 -13.95 -1.28 13.76
N MET A 140 -15.26 -1.46 13.96
CA MET A 140 -16.26 -0.39 14.04
C MET A 140 -16.41 0.21 15.45
N GLN A 141 -15.95 -0.48 16.50
CA GLN A 141 -16.13 -0.03 17.88
C GLN A 141 -15.48 1.34 18.10
N GLY A 142 -16.25 2.27 18.68
CA GLY A 142 -15.79 3.65 18.95
C GLY A 142 -15.63 4.54 17.71
N LYS A 143 -15.93 4.03 16.50
CA LYS A 143 -15.84 4.78 15.25
C LYS A 143 -17.23 5.11 14.74
N ARG A 144 -17.58 6.40 14.73
CA ARG A 144 -18.84 6.90 14.15
C ARG A 144 -18.53 7.91 13.06
N LEU A 145 -18.97 7.61 11.84
CA LEU A 145 -18.91 8.54 10.73
C LEU A 145 -20.28 9.23 10.57
N THR A 146 -20.33 10.53 10.83
CA THR A 146 -21.53 11.34 10.58
C THR A 146 -21.49 11.94 9.17
N TYR A 147 -22.64 12.37 8.66
CA TYR A 147 -22.71 13.07 7.37
C TYR A 147 -21.86 14.34 7.39
N ALA A 148 -21.93 15.14 8.46
CA ALA A 148 -21.08 16.31 8.66
C ALA A 148 -19.58 15.95 8.62
N GLY A 149 -19.16 14.86 9.25
CA GLY A 149 -17.76 14.40 9.20
C GLY A 149 -17.35 13.75 7.87
N LEU A 150 -18.30 13.42 7.01
CA LEU A 150 -18.03 12.96 5.64
C LEU A 150 -17.84 14.17 4.70
N THR A 151 -18.62 15.24 4.89
CA THR A 151 -18.62 16.40 3.99
C THR A 151 -17.71 17.55 4.45
N ALA A 152 -17.27 17.58 5.71
CA ALA A 152 -16.31 18.55 6.26
C ALA A 152 -14.94 18.53 5.56
#